data_AF-A0A9W6RTP2-F1
#
_entry.id   AF-A0A9W6RTP2-F1
#
_cell.length_a   1.000
_cell.length_b   1.000
_cell.length_c   1.000
_cell.angle_alpha   90.00
_cell.angle_beta   90.00
_cell.angle_gamma   90.00
#
_symmetry.space_group_name_H-M   'P 1'
#
loop_
_entity.id
_entity.type
_entity.pdbx_description
1 polymer ?
#
loop_
_entity_poly.entity_id
_entity_poly.type
_entity_poly.pdbx_seq_one_letter_code
_entity_poly.pdbx_strand_id
1 'polypeptide(L)'
;MPYDREFAPRLGHVPAASSAAIQQAMTRWTIPAVTADENEIEKRILPLTSLTVEESRPAPKFAFAFDGSDVEIPAREQYPSVTVGFLKVGGALVDLDKFFNSDDHGLVDPRKLRKAMDARSIQAVLPGSMIVRPGMTGIETWRLELDQMFRSNGFNESGQTYSLHDALLTMHGTPGSPAQSIEIGKCPACGVPNVTVAAEDAKCSDCSSALYITDVLRTHDEFAESGSNIVPFTRVMNAAERFLSIGYIDWLYTHAPAALATTLFIQDGPLAFYGTTAPLLRRWLNYWCALNTELTRRGHLPPLVVGVEKSGTFVEHANAIADHIPNGHLMGLDNHYIQTRIRAKNPEKWYGQDEFYGRRFFYKTFTGRMLVVTVPRVPEGTPYNDSKKPGKPPDWHANPKQYPTLRATLEALDRVQTRMYPNAVIPVALAHEAVALPLGTGSHVLTLMAKKALGLP
;
A
#
# COMPACT_ATOMS: atom_id res chain seq x y z
N MET A 1 -4.87 -5.68 -34.63
CA MET A 1 -5.24 -5.69 -36.06
C MET A 1 -6.59 -6.39 -36.16
N PRO A 2 -7.57 -5.84 -36.88
CA PRO A 2 -8.95 -6.34 -36.86
C PRO A 2 -9.14 -7.69 -37.57
N TYR A 3 -8.15 -8.17 -38.33
CA TYR A 3 -8.24 -9.42 -39.09
C TYR A 3 -7.26 -10.51 -38.64
N ASP A 4 -7.69 -11.76 -38.77
CA ASP A 4 -6.89 -12.94 -38.47
C ASP A 4 -5.64 -13.01 -39.37
N ARG A 5 -4.49 -13.30 -38.75
CA ARG A 5 -3.16 -13.42 -39.41
C ARG A 5 -2.65 -12.15 -40.10
N GLU A 6 -3.20 -10.98 -39.75
CA GLU A 6 -2.74 -9.71 -40.25
C GLU A 6 -1.52 -9.21 -39.45
N PHE A 7 -0.41 -8.97 -40.15
CA PHE A 7 0.76 -8.30 -39.58
C PHE A 7 0.75 -6.84 -39.99
N ALA A 8 1.04 -5.93 -39.05
CA ALA A 8 1.25 -4.54 -39.39
C ALA A 8 2.41 -4.41 -40.41
N PRO A 9 2.27 -3.56 -41.45
CA PRO A 9 3.35 -3.33 -42.40
C PRO A 9 4.61 -2.83 -41.67
N ARG A 10 5.78 -3.42 -41.96
CA ARG A 10 7.06 -3.05 -41.31
C ARG A 10 7.39 -1.55 -41.44
N LEU A 11 6.95 -0.92 -42.54
CA LEU A 11 7.15 0.51 -42.81
C LEU A 11 5.87 1.35 -42.62
N GLY A 12 4.83 0.81 -41.97
CA GLY A 12 3.56 1.51 -41.75
C GLY A 12 3.69 2.80 -40.92
N HIS A 13 4.80 2.97 -40.21
CA HIS A 13 5.12 4.17 -39.44
C HIS A 13 5.64 5.33 -40.30
N VAL A 14 6.16 5.07 -41.51
CA VAL A 14 6.79 6.10 -42.36
C VAL A 14 5.77 7.18 -42.78
N PRO A 15 4.56 6.85 -43.28
CA PRO A 15 3.56 7.87 -43.59
C PRO A 15 3.10 8.67 -42.37
N ALA A 16 3.06 8.03 -41.19
CA ALA A 16 2.72 8.70 -39.94
C ALA A 16 3.81 9.69 -39.51
N ALA A 17 5.10 9.31 -39.61
CA ALA A 17 6.22 10.20 -39.29
C ALA A 17 6.31 11.41 -40.23
N SER A 18 5.94 11.25 -41.50
CA SER A 18 5.88 12.34 -42.49
C SER A 18 4.55 13.11 -42.50
N SER A 19 3.59 12.74 -41.66
CA SER A 19 2.28 13.38 -41.64
C SER A 19 2.39 14.81 -41.09
N ALA A 20 2.02 15.79 -41.92
CA ALA A 20 1.96 17.19 -41.51
C ALA A 20 1.03 17.40 -40.30
N ALA A 21 -0.06 16.63 -40.20
CA ALA A 21 -0.98 16.70 -39.07
C ALA A 21 -0.32 16.23 -37.76
N ILE A 22 0.51 15.18 -37.81
CA ILE A 22 1.25 14.69 -36.64
C ILE A 22 2.34 15.69 -36.25
N GLN A 23 3.10 16.19 -37.22
CA GLN A 23 4.14 17.19 -36.95
C GLN A 23 3.56 18.49 -36.36
N GLN A 24 2.45 18.99 -36.92
CA GLN A 24 1.72 20.14 -36.37
C GLN A 24 1.11 19.84 -35.00
N ALA A 25 0.73 18.60 -34.70
CA ALA A 25 0.27 18.24 -33.36
C ALA A 25 1.41 18.33 -32.35
N MET A 26 2.58 17.78 -32.70
CA MET A 26 3.78 17.80 -31.86
C MET A 26 4.26 19.22 -31.55
N THR A 27 4.13 20.18 -32.49
CA THR A 27 4.50 21.58 -32.24
C THR A 27 3.56 22.32 -31.29
N ARG A 28 2.34 21.80 -31.05
CA ARG A 28 1.39 22.39 -30.09
C ARG A 28 1.59 21.92 -28.66
N TRP A 29 2.41 20.90 -28.45
CA TRP A 29 2.64 20.33 -27.12
C TRP A 29 3.90 20.90 -26.51
N THR A 30 3.83 21.20 -25.22
CA THR A 30 4.98 21.62 -24.42
C THR A 30 5.18 20.63 -23.29
N ILE A 31 6.45 20.37 -22.97
CA ILE A 31 6.81 19.68 -21.74
C ILE A 31 6.75 20.75 -20.65
N PRO A 32 5.93 20.59 -19.60
CA PRO A 32 5.99 21.47 -18.44
C PRO A 32 7.43 21.48 -17.92
N ALA A 33 8.02 22.67 -17.72
CA ALA A 33 9.39 22.77 -17.25
C ALA A 33 9.51 22.18 -15.84
N VAL A 34 9.97 20.92 -15.75
CA VAL A 34 10.42 20.29 -14.51
C VAL A 34 11.91 20.60 -14.34
N THR A 35 12.27 21.88 -14.36
CA THR A 35 13.63 22.26 -13.98
C THR A 35 13.70 22.29 -12.46
N ALA A 36 14.70 21.63 -11.89
CA ALA A 36 15.05 21.77 -10.49
C ALA A 36 15.46 23.22 -10.26
N ASP A 37 14.65 23.98 -9.53
CA ASP A 37 15.06 25.28 -9.03
C ASP A 37 15.82 25.05 -7.72
N GLU A 38 17.14 25.20 -7.76
CA GLU A 38 18.03 24.95 -6.61
C GLU A 38 17.60 25.79 -5.40
N ASN A 39 17.26 27.07 -5.60
CA ASN A 39 16.79 27.94 -4.53
C ASN A 39 15.46 27.46 -3.93
N GLU A 40 14.61 26.81 -4.74
CA GLU A 40 13.37 26.22 -4.26
C GLU A 40 13.63 24.96 -3.42
N ILE A 41 14.58 24.13 -3.82
CA ILE A 41 14.99 22.90 -3.12
C ILE A 41 15.67 23.27 -1.79
N GLU A 42 16.63 24.20 -1.80
CA GLU A 42 17.38 24.63 -0.62
C GLU A 42 16.48 25.10 0.53
N LYS A 43 15.35 25.76 0.21
CA LYS A 43 14.37 26.22 1.21
C LYS A 43 13.57 25.09 1.86
N ARG A 44 13.60 23.90 1.28
CA ARG A 44 12.80 22.73 1.70
C ARG A 44 13.62 21.61 2.30
N ILE A 45 14.94 21.64 2.11
CA ILE A 45 15.85 20.67 2.71
C ILE A 45 16.21 21.06 4.13
N LEU A 46 16.41 20.05 4.96
CA LEU A 46 16.89 20.19 6.32
C LEU A 46 17.75 18.96 6.66
N PRO A 47 18.86 19.15 7.40
CA PRO A 47 19.66 18.03 7.86
C PRO A 47 18.85 17.20 8.85
N LEU A 48 18.91 15.87 8.73
CA LEU A 48 18.21 14.93 9.61
C LEU A 48 18.50 15.20 11.09
N THR A 49 19.75 15.58 11.39
CA THR A 49 20.22 15.90 12.74
C THR A 49 19.58 17.14 13.36
N SER A 50 18.92 18.00 12.56
CA SER A 50 18.17 19.17 13.05
C SER A 50 16.77 18.82 13.57
N LEU A 51 16.27 17.61 13.29
CA LEU A 51 15.03 17.13 13.87
C LEU A 51 15.25 16.71 15.32
N THR A 52 14.25 16.94 16.17
CA THR A 52 14.29 16.57 17.58
C THR A 52 14.44 15.05 17.74
N VAL A 53 15.28 14.63 18.68
CA VAL A 53 15.35 13.22 19.10
C VAL A 53 14.21 12.97 20.08
N GLU A 54 13.43 11.91 19.86
CA GLU A 54 12.50 11.42 20.87
C GLU A 54 13.30 10.83 22.04
N GLU A 55 13.43 11.58 23.13
CA GLU A 55 14.10 11.13 24.33
C GLU A 55 13.51 9.80 24.80
N SER A 56 14.38 8.87 25.22
CA SER A 56 14.01 7.52 25.68
C SER A 56 13.45 6.56 24.60
N ARG A 57 13.38 6.93 23.31
CA ARG A 57 13.04 5.97 22.26
C ARG A 57 14.17 4.95 22.08
N PRO A 58 13.91 3.64 22.27
CA PRO A 58 14.91 2.63 21.99
C PRO A 58 15.14 2.49 20.48
N ALA A 59 16.35 2.11 20.08
CA ALA A 59 16.62 1.77 18.69
C ALA A 59 15.72 0.59 18.25
N PRO A 60 15.21 0.59 17.01
CA PRO A 60 14.46 -0.54 16.50
C PRO A 60 15.28 -1.82 16.54
N LYS A 61 14.66 -2.88 17.06
CA LYS A 61 15.16 -4.26 17.12
C LYS A 61 14.48 -5.15 16.10
N PHE A 62 13.22 -4.85 15.77
CA PHE A 62 12.44 -5.62 14.82
C PHE A 62 11.97 -4.72 13.67
N ALA A 63 11.98 -5.27 12.46
CA ALA A 63 11.37 -4.64 11.30
C ALA A 63 10.37 -5.60 10.66
N PHE A 64 9.09 -5.22 10.64
CA PHE A 64 8.08 -5.85 9.81
C PHE A 64 8.02 -5.12 8.48
N ALA A 65 7.99 -5.85 7.37
CA ALA A 65 7.65 -5.30 6.07
C ALA A 65 6.46 -6.06 5.48
N PHE A 66 5.56 -5.36 4.80
CA PHE A 66 4.39 -5.94 4.15
C PHE A 66 4.40 -5.58 2.66
N ASP A 67 4.10 -6.57 1.82
CA ASP A 67 3.99 -6.45 0.38
C ASP A 67 2.90 -7.40 -0.13
N GLY A 68 2.46 -7.19 -1.36
CA GLY A 68 1.51 -8.05 -2.05
C GLY A 68 1.75 -8.07 -3.54
N SER A 69 1.24 -9.13 -4.17
CA SER A 69 1.15 -9.21 -5.62
C SER A 69 -0.18 -9.82 -6.04
N ASP A 70 -0.68 -9.34 -7.17
CA ASP A 70 -1.88 -9.83 -7.81
C ASP A 70 -1.63 -10.11 -9.30
N VAL A 71 -2.32 -11.11 -9.83
CA VAL A 71 -2.35 -11.40 -11.26
C VAL A 71 -3.73 -11.88 -11.66
N GLU A 72 -4.23 -11.31 -12.76
CA GLU A 72 -5.43 -11.81 -13.44
C GLU A 72 -5.01 -12.72 -14.59
N ILE A 73 -5.53 -13.95 -14.59
CA ILE A 73 -5.22 -14.96 -15.59
C ILE A 73 -6.48 -15.30 -16.40
N PRO A 74 -6.42 -15.33 -17.73
CA PRO A 74 -7.52 -15.85 -18.55
C PRO A 74 -7.55 -17.37 -18.48
N ALA A 75 -8.56 -17.95 -17.82
CA ALA A 75 -8.83 -19.38 -17.87
C ALA A 75 -9.41 -19.79 -19.24
N ARG A 76 -10.14 -18.88 -19.90
CA ARG A 76 -10.54 -18.99 -21.31
C ARG A 76 -10.43 -17.62 -21.95
N GLU A 77 -9.65 -17.51 -23.03
CA GLU A 77 -9.51 -16.25 -23.79
C GLU A 77 -10.67 -16.03 -24.75
N GLN A 78 -11.24 -17.10 -25.31
CA GLN A 78 -12.35 -17.01 -26.26
C GLN A 78 -13.63 -16.54 -25.56
N TYR A 79 -14.48 -15.85 -26.32
CA TYR A 79 -15.76 -15.37 -25.80
C TYR A 79 -16.67 -16.55 -25.34
N PRO A 80 -17.33 -16.43 -24.16
CA PRO A 80 -17.11 -15.35 -23.20
C PRO A 80 -15.81 -15.61 -22.41
N SER A 81 -14.97 -14.57 -22.30
CA SER A 81 -13.69 -14.66 -21.60
C SER A 81 -13.92 -15.00 -20.13
N VAL A 82 -13.15 -15.94 -19.60
CA VAL A 82 -13.22 -16.34 -18.18
C VAL A 82 -11.91 -15.97 -17.53
N THR A 83 -11.96 -15.18 -16.46
CA THR A 83 -10.76 -14.75 -15.74
C THR A 83 -10.77 -15.20 -14.28
N VAL A 84 -9.58 -15.47 -13.73
CA VAL A 84 -9.36 -15.82 -12.33
C VAL A 84 -8.30 -14.89 -11.77
N GLY A 85 -8.54 -14.31 -10.59
CA GLY A 85 -7.55 -13.52 -9.88
C GLY A 85 -6.80 -14.37 -8.87
N PHE A 86 -5.48 -14.33 -8.91
CA PHE A 86 -4.61 -14.87 -7.87
C PHE A 86 -4.01 -13.70 -7.10
N LEU A 87 -4.10 -13.77 -5.78
CA LEU A 87 -3.57 -12.76 -4.88
C LEU A 87 -2.65 -13.43 -3.88
N LYS A 88 -1.52 -12.79 -3.59
CA LYS A 88 -0.60 -13.20 -2.55
C LYS A 88 -0.18 -11.98 -1.76
N VAL A 89 -0.38 -12.03 -0.45
CA VAL A 89 -0.07 -10.92 0.45
C VAL A 89 0.71 -11.48 1.61
N GLY A 90 1.67 -10.75 2.14
CA GLY A 90 2.52 -11.30 3.19
C GLY A 90 3.34 -10.25 3.89
N GLY A 91 4.12 -10.74 4.85
CA GLY A 91 5.09 -9.91 5.53
C GLY A 91 6.33 -10.66 5.92
N ALA A 92 7.41 -9.90 6.06
CA ALA A 92 8.70 -10.35 6.56
C ALA A 92 9.00 -9.65 7.88
N LEU A 93 9.34 -10.44 8.91
CA LEU A 93 9.91 -10.00 10.17
C LEU A 93 11.42 -10.18 10.13
N VAL A 94 12.16 -9.11 10.43
CA VAL A 94 13.61 -9.13 10.59
C VAL A 94 13.97 -8.73 12.02
N ASP A 95 14.65 -9.61 12.74
CA ASP A 95 15.38 -9.30 13.96
C ASP A 95 16.69 -8.61 13.59
N LEU A 96 16.72 -7.28 13.71
CA LEU A 96 17.82 -6.43 13.28
C LEU A 96 19.11 -6.72 14.04
N ASP A 97 19.01 -7.04 15.33
CA ASP A 97 20.19 -7.35 16.14
C ASP A 97 20.83 -8.67 15.67
N LYS A 98 20.03 -9.72 15.43
CA LYS A 98 20.55 -10.97 14.86
C LYS A 98 21.03 -10.80 13.42
N PHE A 99 20.35 -9.97 12.63
CA PHE A 99 20.67 -9.74 11.24
C PHE A 99 22.06 -9.09 11.09
N PHE A 100 22.32 -8.00 11.83
CA PHE A 100 23.62 -7.32 11.76
C PHE A 100 24.76 -8.11 12.41
N ASN A 101 24.45 -9.03 13.32
CA ASN A 101 25.42 -9.96 13.93
C ASN A 101 25.51 -11.32 13.22
N SER A 102 25.01 -11.43 11.99
CA SER A 102 25.08 -12.66 11.19
C SER A 102 26.43 -12.90 10.51
N ASP A 103 27.33 -11.90 10.56
CA ASP A 103 28.70 -11.99 10.09
C ASP A 103 29.55 -12.95 10.94
N ASP A 104 30.40 -13.73 10.28
CA ASP A 104 31.38 -14.62 10.89
C ASP A 104 32.71 -14.44 10.15
N HIS A 105 33.62 -13.68 10.75
CA HIS A 105 34.92 -13.34 10.17
C HIS A 105 34.85 -12.70 8.76
N GLY A 106 33.89 -11.79 8.54
CA GLY A 106 33.73 -11.07 7.26
C GLY A 106 32.93 -11.83 6.19
N LEU A 107 32.40 -13.01 6.52
CA LEU A 107 31.48 -13.77 5.69
C LEU A 107 30.11 -13.89 6.39
N VAL A 108 29.03 -13.58 5.68
CA VAL A 108 27.66 -13.75 6.17
C VAL A 108 27.33 -15.24 6.26
N ASP A 109 26.93 -15.73 7.44
CA ASP A 109 26.41 -17.10 7.60
C ASP A 109 24.92 -17.17 7.20
N PRO A 110 24.56 -17.85 6.10
CA PRO A 110 23.17 -17.93 5.64
C PRO A 110 22.23 -18.58 6.68
N ARG A 111 22.75 -19.43 7.57
CA ARG A 111 21.96 -20.08 8.62
C ARG A 111 21.62 -19.09 9.73
N LYS A 112 22.56 -18.24 10.14
CA LYS A 112 22.31 -17.15 11.10
C LYS A 112 21.34 -16.13 10.49
N LEU A 113 21.52 -15.79 9.22
CA LEU A 113 20.64 -14.89 8.48
C LEU A 113 19.20 -15.41 8.42
N ARG A 114 19.00 -16.69 8.06
CA ARG A 114 17.67 -17.31 8.04
C ARG A 114 17.03 -17.37 9.43
N LYS A 115 17.80 -17.44 10.52
CA LYS A 115 17.25 -17.37 11.89
C LYS A 115 16.89 -15.95 12.33
N ALA A 116 17.44 -14.93 11.67
CA ALA A 116 17.13 -13.54 11.92
C ALA A 116 15.87 -13.07 11.17
N MET A 117 15.34 -13.89 10.26
CA MET A 117 14.29 -13.50 9.33
C MET A 117 13.18 -14.56 9.30
N ASP A 118 11.94 -14.14 9.42
CA ASP A 118 10.77 -14.97 9.16
C ASP A 118 9.90 -14.26 8.10
N ALA A 119 9.42 -15.00 7.11
CA ALA A 119 8.57 -14.44 6.06
C ALA A 119 7.39 -15.37 5.82
N ARG A 120 6.19 -14.80 5.82
CA ARG A 120 4.94 -15.54 5.67
C ARG A 120 4.05 -14.85 4.66
N SER A 121 3.29 -15.63 3.92
CA SER A 121 2.33 -15.14 2.94
C SER A 121 1.00 -15.87 3.06
N ILE A 122 -0.09 -15.13 2.96
CA ILE A 122 -1.41 -15.63 2.65
C ILE A 122 -1.59 -15.67 1.13
N GLN A 123 -2.34 -16.66 0.65
CA GLN A 123 -2.63 -16.86 -0.77
C GLN A 123 -4.13 -16.98 -0.94
N ALA A 124 -4.67 -16.29 -1.92
CA ALA A 124 -6.09 -16.29 -2.21
C ALA A 124 -6.34 -16.39 -3.71
N VAL A 125 -7.48 -16.99 -4.05
CA VAL A 125 -8.01 -17.02 -5.41
C VAL A 125 -9.38 -16.36 -5.34
N LEU A 126 -9.62 -15.39 -6.21
CA LEU A 126 -10.90 -14.69 -6.30
C LEU A 126 -11.50 -14.87 -7.70
N PRO A 127 -12.84 -14.94 -7.79
CA PRO A 127 -13.54 -15.07 -9.07
C PRO A 127 -13.31 -13.81 -9.91
N GLY A 128 -12.99 -13.98 -11.19
CA GLY A 128 -12.99 -12.91 -12.17
C GLY A 128 -14.24 -12.95 -13.05
N SER A 129 -14.12 -12.51 -14.30
CA SER A 129 -15.24 -12.47 -15.23
C SER A 129 -15.77 -13.88 -15.54
N MET A 130 -17.09 -13.97 -15.70
CA MET A 130 -17.80 -15.20 -16.07
C MET A 130 -17.66 -16.38 -15.10
N ILE A 131 -17.23 -16.13 -13.85
CA ILE A 131 -17.20 -17.12 -12.77
C ILE A 131 -18.29 -16.78 -11.76
N VAL A 132 -19.18 -17.74 -11.50
CA VAL A 132 -20.29 -17.60 -10.55
C VAL A 132 -20.42 -18.84 -9.67
N ARG A 133 -20.88 -18.64 -8.44
CA ARG A 133 -21.41 -19.75 -7.63
C ARG A 133 -22.80 -20.14 -8.12
N PRO A 134 -23.19 -21.43 -7.98
CA PRO A 134 -24.53 -21.88 -8.37
C PRO A 134 -25.62 -21.02 -7.73
N GLY A 135 -26.50 -20.45 -8.57
CA GLY A 135 -27.63 -19.62 -8.13
C GLY A 135 -27.29 -18.18 -7.75
N MET A 136 -26.06 -17.72 -7.98
CA MET A 136 -25.61 -16.35 -7.68
C MET A 136 -25.18 -15.61 -8.94
N THR A 137 -25.25 -14.29 -8.93
CA THR A 137 -24.64 -13.41 -9.93
C THR A 137 -23.12 -13.32 -9.74
N GLY A 138 -22.40 -12.71 -10.70
CA GLY A 138 -20.96 -12.49 -10.57
C GLY A 138 -20.62 -11.59 -9.38
N ILE A 139 -21.39 -10.52 -9.20
CA ILE A 139 -21.24 -9.58 -8.08
C ILE A 139 -21.49 -10.26 -6.74
N GLU A 140 -22.55 -11.06 -6.61
CA GLU A 140 -22.84 -11.79 -5.37
C GLU A 140 -21.74 -12.83 -5.07
N THR A 141 -21.24 -13.51 -6.11
CA THR A 141 -20.13 -14.46 -5.98
C THR A 141 -18.86 -13.76 -5.51
N TRP A 142 -18.50 -12.64 -6.12
CA TRP A 142 -17.37 -11.81 -5.71
C TRP A 142 -17.45 -11.41 -4.23
N ARG A 143 -18.60 -10.88 -3.79
CA ARG A 143 -18.81 -10.43 -2.40
C ARG A 143 -18.63 -11.57 -1.40
N LEU A 144 -19.23 -12.72 -1.67
CA LEU A 144 -19.12 -13.90 -0.80
C LEU A 144 -17.69 -14.45 -0.76
N GLU A 145 -17.03 -14.63 -1.91
CA GLU A 145 -15.66 -15.16 -1.96
C GLU A 145 -14.65 -14.20 -1.31
N LEU A 146 -14.85 -12.89 -1.43
CA LEU A 146 -14.05 -11.88 -0.75
C LEU A 146 -14.19 -11.96 0.78
N ASP A 147 -15.42 -12.09 1.29
CA ASP A 147 -15.65 -12.26 2.73
C ASP A 147 -15.02 -13.56 3.25
N GLN A 148 -15.18 -14.66 2.52
CA GLN A 148 -14.57 -15.95 2.85
C GLN A 148 -13.04 -15.86 2.86
N MET A 149 -12.45 -15.15 1.88
CA MET A 149 -11.02 -14.87 1.87
C MET A 149 -10.61 -14.14 3.15
N PHE A 150 -11.34 -13.09 3.56
CA PHE A 150 -10.98 -12.29 4.73
C PHE A 150 -11.07 -13.07 6.04
N ARG A 151 -12.04 -13.98 6.17
CA ARG A 151 -12.19 -14.85 7.34
C ARG A 151 -11.11 -15.94 7.41
N SER A 152 -10.73 -16.48 6.26
CA SER A 152 -9.84 -17.66 6.20
C SER A 152 -8.35 -17.30 6.18
N ASN A 153 -8.02 -16.04 5.90
CA ASN A 153 -6.65 -15.58 5.79
C ASN A 153 -6.30 -14.59 6.90
N GLY A 154 -5.05 -14.65 7.34
CA GLY A 154 -4.52 -13.82 8.42
C GLY A 154 -3.19 -14.39 8.90
N PHE A 155 -2.93 -14.28 10.19
CA PHE A 155 -1.78 -14.93 10.82
C PHE A 155 -2.20 -15.74 12.04
N ASN A 156 -1.37 -16.71 12.39
CA ASN A 156 -1.51 -17.48 13.62
C ASN A 156 -0.30 -17.18 14.49
N GLU A 157 -0.55 -16.69 15.70
CA GLU A 157 0.51 -16.48 16.69
C GLU A 157 0.07 -17.01 18.05
N SER A 158 0.97 -17.77 18.69
CA SER A 158 0.71 -18.40 20.00
C SER A 158 -0.59 -19.22 20.07
N GLY A 159 -0.97 -19.87 18.97
CA GLY A 159 -2.21 -20.68 18.87
C GLY A 159 -3.50 -19.87 18.70
N GLN A 160 -3.41 -18.54 18.57
CA GLN A 160 -4.54 -17.68 18.24
C GLN A 160 -4.50 -17.29 16.76
N THR A 161 -5.63 -17.44 16.09
CA THR A 161 -5.83 -16.95 14.72
C THR A 161 -6.28 -15.51 14.76
N TYR A 162 -5.66 -14.67 13.96
CA TYR A 162 -6.06 -13.29 13.72
C TYR A 162 -6.25 -13.09 12.22
N SER A 163 -7.50 -13.02 11.79
CA SER A 163 -7.89 -12.94 10.37
C SER A 163 -7.87 -11.51 9.84
N LEU A 164 -7.92 -11.35 8.51
CA LEU A 164 -8.13 -10.04 7.88
C LEU A 164 -9.51 -9.46 8.25
N HIS A 165 -10.48 -10.33 8.50
CA HIS A 165 -11.78 -9.96 9.03
C HIS A 165 -11.65 -9.31 10.43
N ASP A 166 -10.83 -9.89 11.32
CA ASP A 166 -10.54 -9.31 12.65
C ASP A 166 -9.79 -7.98 12.54
N ALA A 167 -8.82 -7.88 11.61
CA ALA A 167 -8.10 -6.63 11.34
C ALA A 167 -9.04 -5.51 10.87
N LEU A 168 -10.00 -5.83 10.01
CA LEU A 168 -11.00 -4.88 9.50
C LEU A 168 -11.91 -4.39 10.64
N LEU A 169 -12.39 -5.30 11.49
CA LEU A 169 -13.17 -4.93 12.69
C LEU A 169 -12.34 -4.09 13.67
N THR A 170 -11.06 -4.41 13.84
CA THR A 170 -10.13 -3.69 14.72
C THR A 170 -9.93 -2.25 14.28
N MET A 171 -9.72 -2.03 12.98
CA MET A 171 -9.61 -0.67 12.42
C MET A 171 -10.90 0.15 12.62
N HIS A 172 -12.06 -0.51 12.69
CA HIS A 172 -13.35 0.14 12.97
C HIS A 172 -13.67 0.29 14.46
N GLY A 173 -12.91 -0.37 15.34
CA GLY A 173 -13.05 -0.32 16.79
C GLY A 173 -11.98 0.55 17.44
N THR A 174 -11.44 0.07 18.56
CA THR A 174 -10.31 0.68 19.28
C THR A 174 -9.22 -0.37 19.54
N PRO A 175 -7.98 0.03 19.85
CA PRO A 175 -6.88 -0.90 20.09
C PRO A 175 -7.21 -1.98 21.12
N GLY A 176 -7.04 -3.25 20.74
CA GLY A 176 -7.37 -4.44 21.51
C GLY A 176 -8.87 -4.65 21.76
N SER A 177 -9.74 -3.89 21.08
CA SER A 177 -11.20 -3.98 21.21
C SER A 177 -11.86 -3.79 19.84
N PRO A 178 -11.89 -4.85 19.02
CA PRO A 178 -12.49 -4.83 17.69
C PRO A 178 -13.96 -4.45 17.72
N ALA A 179 -14.42 -3.72 16.69
CA ALA A 179 -15.83 -3.44 16.52
C ALA A 179 -16.64 -4.74 16.37
N GLN A 180 -17.89 -4.73 16.82
CA GLN A 180 -18.81 -5.86 16.64
C GLN A 180 -19.59 -5.78 15.32
N SER A 181 -19.59 -4.60 14.69
CA SER A 181 -20.28 -4.31 13.45
C SER A 181 -19.63 -3.14 12.70
N ILE A 182 -19.83 -3.10 11.39
CA ILE A 182 -19.37 -2.03 10.52
C ILE A 182 -20.55 -1.38 9.81
N GLU A 183 -20.59 -0.05 9.81
CA GLU A 183 -21.51 0.72 8.97
C GLU A 183 -20.97 0.81 7.54
N ILE A 184 -21.75 0.33 6.57
CA ILE A 184 -21.49 0.48 5.13
C ILE A 184 -22.37 1.58 4.53
N GLY A 185 -21.84 2.31 3.55
CA GLY A 185 -22.53 3.49 3.00
C GLY A 185 -23.85 3.19 2.30
N LYS A 186 -23.99 2.02 1.67
CA LYS A 186 -25.24 1.55 1.06
C LYS A 186 -25.27 0.02 0.98
N CYS A 187 -26.46 -0.57 1.01
CA CYS A 187 -26.68 -1.97 0.68
C CYS A 187 -26.27 -2.25 -0.78
N PRO A 188 -25.42 -3.26 -1.05
CA PRO A 188 -25.00 -3.57 -2.42
C PRO A 188 -26.13 -4.05 -3.35
N ALA A 189 -27.23 -4.57 -2.80
CA ALA A 189 -28.34 -5.11 -3.58
C ALA A 189 -29.45 -4.07 -3.85
N CYS A 190 -29.99 -3.43 -2.81
CA CYS A 190 -31.12 -2.50 -2.96
C CYS A 190 -30.74 -1.01 -2.82
N GLY A 191 -29.50 -0.70 -2.44
CA GLY A 191 -29.02 0.68 -2.33
C GLY A 191 -29.48 1.47 -1.10
N VAL A 192 -30.20 0.86 -0.14
CA VAL A 192 -30.56 1.55 1.12
C VAL A 192 -29.29 2.05 1.83
N PRO A 193 -29.22 3.33 2.25
CA PRO A 193 -27.99 3.91 2.81
C PRO A 193 -27.73 3.49 4.27
N ASN A 194 -26.48 3.67 4.72
CA ASN A 194 -26.03 3.56 6.12
C ASN A 194 -26.48 2.27 6.82
N VAL A 195 -26.07 1.13 6.27
CA VAL A 195 -26.46 -0.19 6.77
C VAL A 195 -25.43 -0.68 7.77
N THR A 196 -25.88 -1.14 8.93
CA THR A 196 -25.00 -1.78 9.92
C THR A 196 -24.88 -3.27 9.61
N VAL A 197 -23.65 -3.74 9.46
CA VAL A 197 -23.31 -5.14 9.16
C VAL A 197 -22.58 -5.73 10.36
N ALA A 198 -23.15 -6.74 11.00
CA ALA A 198 -22.50 -7.45 12.11
C ALA A 198 -21.29 -8.26 11.61
N ALA A 199 -20.38 -8.62 12.53
CA ALA A 199 -19.24 -9.50 12.23
C ALA A 199 -19.65 -10.91 11.76
N GLU A 200 -20.81 -11.38 12.20
CA GLU A 200 -21.42 -12.63 11.77
C GLU A 200 -22.32 -12.44 10.54
N ASP A 201 -23.02 -13.49 10.12
CA ASP A 201 -23.93 -13.44 8.98
C ASP A 201 -25.03 -12.38 9.20
N ALA A 202 -25.03 -11.36 8.35
CA ALA A 202 -25.99 -10.27 8.39
C ALA A 202 -26.86 -10.26 7.13
N LYS A 203 -28.09 -9.75 7.25
CA LYS A 203 -29.00 -9.54 6.12
C LYS A 203 -29.53 -8.12 6.11
N CYS A 204 -29.76 -7.59 4.92
CA CYS A 204 -30.38 -6.29 4.76
C CYS A 204 -31.84 -6.32 5.23
N SER A 205 -32.25 -5.36 6.06
CA SER A 205 -33.64 -5.22 6.55
C SER A 205 -34.66 -5.06 5.42
N ASP A 206 -34.25 -4.47 4.31
CA ASP A 206 -35.17 -4.02 3.26
C ASP A 206 -35.33 -5.04 2.13
N CYS A 207 -34.23 -5.70 1.74
CA CYS A 207 -34.23 -6.67 0.62
C CYS A 207 -33.83 -8.08 1.04
N SER A 208 -33.50 -8.31 2.31
CA SER A 208 -33.07 -9.62 2.85
C SER A 208 -31.82 -10.23 2.20
N SER A 209 -31.11 -9.49 1.33
CA SER A 209 -29.83 -9.94 0.76
C SER A 209 -28.77 -10.09 1.85
N ALA A 210 -27.85 -11.05 1.65
CA ALA A 210 -26.71 -11.23 2.54
C ALA A 210 -25.79 -10.01 2.50
N LEU A 211 -25.28 -9.63 3.68
CA LEU A 211 -24.35 -8.53 3.90
C LEU A 211 -23.09 -9.05 4.57
N TYR A 212 -21.95 -8.53 4.12
CA TYR A 212 -20.63 -8.92 4.60
C TYR A 212 -19.88 -7.68 5.06
N ILE A 213 -19.08 -7.77 6.11
CA ILE A 213 -18.33 -6.58 6.57
C ILE A 213 -17.35 -6.08 5.50
N THR A 214 -16.88 -6.98 4.61
CA THR A 214 -16.04 -6.65 3.47
C THR A 214 -16.75 -5.80 2.42
N ASP A 215 -18.08 -5.66 2.47
CA ASP A 215 -18.83 -4.74 1.60
C ASP A 215 -18.40 -3.27 1.83
N VAL A 216 -17.81 -2.95 2.98
CA VAL A 216 -17.21 -1.63 3.25
C VAL A 216 -16.08 -1.27 2.29
N LEU A 217 -15.40 -2.26 1.71
CA LEU A 217 -14.34 -2.06 0.72
C LEU A 217 -14.89 -1.61 -0.63
N ARG A 218 -16.17 -1.90 -0.90
CA ARG A 218 -16.90 -1.52 -2.12
C ARG A 218 -16.23 -1.97 -3.42
N THR A 219 -15.38 -2.97 -3.38
CA THR A 219 -14.72 -3.52 -4.59
C THR A 219 -15.72 -4.15 -5.55
N HIS A 220 -16.90 -4.53 -5.06
CA HIS A 220 -18.03 -4.97 -5.89
C HIS A 220 -18.57 -3.86 -6.81
N ASP A 221 -18.41 -2.57 -6.48
CA ASP A 221 -18.81 -1.47 -7.36
C ASP A 221 -17.86 -1.37 -8.59
N GLU A 222 -16.63 -1.90 -8.50
CA GLU A 222 -15.61 -1.92 -9.55
C GLU A 222 -15.54 -3.29 -10.29
N PHE A 223 -16.30 -4.28 -9.83
CA PHE A 223 -16.31 -5.62 -10.41
C PHE A 223 -17.09 -5.64 -11.74
N ALA A 224 -16.48 -6.24 -12.76
CA ALA A 224 -17.07 -6.40 -14.08
C ALA A 224 -17.36 -7.88 -14.36
N GLU A 225 -18.61 -8.21 -14.69
CA GLU A 225 -19.00 -9.59 -15.04
C GLU A 225 -18.35 -10.07 -16.35
N SER A 226 -17.89 -9.14 -17.19
CA SER A 226 -17.12 -9.38 -18.41
C SER A 226 -15.91 -8.46 -18.50
N GLY A 227 -14.80 -8.95 -19.03
CA GLY A 227 -13.54 -8.20 -19.13
C GLY A 227 -12.62 -8.37 -17.92
N SER A 228 -11.69 -7.44 -17.78
CA SER A 228 -10.64 -7.49 -16.74
C SER A 228 -11.16 -6.98 -15.39
N ASN A 229 -10.84 -7.73 -14.34
CA ASN A 229 -11.08 -7.40 -12.94
C ASN A 229 -9.78 -7.09 -12.18
N ILE A 230 -8.69 -6.75 -12.88
CA ILE A 230 -7.42 -6.42 -12.22
C ILE A 230 -7.55 -5.27 -11.22
N VAL A 231 -8.36 -4.25 -11.51
CA VAL A 231 -8.56 -3.10 -10.60
C VAL A 231 -9.11 -3.54 -9.24
N PRO A 232 -10.25 -4.24 -9.13
CA PRO A 232 -10.72 -4.73 -7.83
C PRO A 232 -9.79 -5.76 -7.19
N PHE A 233 -9.06 -6.60 -7.95
CA PHE A 233 -8.03 -7.48 -7.35
C PHE A 233 -6.91 -6.67 -6.68
N THR A 234 -6.35 -5.69 -7.37
CA THR A 234 -5.32 -4.80 -6.83
C THR A 234 -5.84 -4.02 -5.61
N ARG A 235 -7.11 -3.62 -5.58
CA ARG A 235 -7.75 -2.97 -4.41
C ARG A 235 -7.78 -3.90 -3.20
N VAL A 236 -8.18 -5.15 -3.39
CA VAL A 236 -8.22 -6.17 -2.33
C VAL A 236 -6.83 -6.48 -1.81
N MET A 237 -5.85 -6.68 -2.71
CA MET A 237 -4.45 -6.93 -2.37
C MET A 237 -3.90 -5.81 -1.47
N ASN A 238 -4.00 -4.56 -1.95
CA ASN A 238 -3.55 -3.40 -1.18
C ASN A 238 -4.23 -3.36 0.19
N ALA A 239 -5.57 -3.50 0.25
CA ALA A 239 -6.29 -3.47 1.52
C ALA A 239 -5.81 -4.56 2.49
N ALA A 240 -5.63 -5.80 2.01
CA ALA A 240 -5.15 -6.92 2.81
C ALA A 240 -3.73 -6.68 3.38
N GLU A 241 -2.82 -6.05 2.64
CA GLU A 241 -1.50 -5.65 3.16
C GLU A 241 -1.61 -4.69 4.35
N ARG A 242 -2.46 -3.66 4.22
CA ARG A 242 -2.68 -2.69 5.31
C ARG A 242 -3.32 -3.37 6.52
N PHE A 243 -4.26 -4.28 6.29
CA PHE A 243 -4.93 -5.02 7.36
C PHE A 243 -4.00 -5.99 8.10
N LEU A 244 -3.08 -6.68 7.40
CA LEU A 244 -2.06 -7.47 8.09
C LEU A 244 -1.18 -6.61 8.98
N SER A 245 -0.75 -5.44 8.50
CA SER A 245 0.04 -4.49 9.31
C SER A 245 -0.73 -4.04 10.56
N ILE A 246 -2.00 -3.65 10.41
CA ILE A 246 -2.88 -3.28 11.54
C ILE A 246 -3.02 -4.45 12.52
N GLY A 247 -3.24 -5.67 12.01
CA GLY A 247 -3.40 -6.85 12.84
C GLY A 247 -2.17 -7.15 13.70
N TYR A 248 -0.96 -7.08 13.14
CA TYR A 248 0.27 -7.25 13.93
C TYR A 248 0.47 -6.10 14.93
N ILE A 249 0.16 -4.85 14.56
CA ILE A 249 0.22 -3.71 15.48
C ILE A 249 -0.71 -3.93 16.67
N ASP A 250 -1.97 -4.32 16.42
CA ASP A 250 -2.99 -4.56 17.45
C ASP A 250 -2.67 -5.77 18.32
N TRP A 251 -2.17 -6.85 17.69
CA TRP A 251 -1.74 -8.05 18.40
C TRP A 251 -0.58 -7.74 19.35
N LEU A 252 0.43 -6.99 18.91
CA LEU A 252 1.53 -6.55 19.78
C LEU A 252 1.04 -5.58 20.85
N TYR A 253 0.12 -4.67 20.54
CA TYR A 253 -0.48 -3.80 21.54
C TYR A 253 -1.17 -4.59 22.67
N THR A 254 -1.84 -5.68 22.32
CA THR A 254 -2.58 -6.52 23.26
C THR A 254 -1.68 -7.44 24.08
N HIS A 255 -0.63 -8.01 23.48
CA HIS A 255 0.18 -9.06 24.09
C HIS A 255 1.56 -8.60 24.58
N ALA A 256 2.16 -7.63 23.89
CA ALA A 256 3.53 -7.16 24.14
C ALA A 256 3.70 -5.66 23.80
N PRO A 257 2.96 -4.74 24.46
CA PRO A 257 2.91 -3.33 24.06
C PRO A 257 4.29 -2.65 24.13
N ALA A 258 5.18 -3.09 25.01
CA ALA A 258 6.56 -2.60 25.07
C ALA A 258 7.37 -2.89 23.80
N ALA A 259 7.05 -3.98 23.08
CA ALA A 259 7.74 -4.35 21.84
C ALA A 259 7.48 -3.35 20.71
N LEU A 260 6.31 -2.69 20.69
CA LEU A 260 5.97 -1.69 19.68
C LEU A 260 6.99 -0.55 19.62
N ALA A 261 7.50 -0.09 20.76
CA ALA A 261 8.51 0.97 20.82
C ALA A 261 9.81 0.60 20.10
N THR A 262 10.10 -0.69 19.96
CA THR A 262 11.30 -1.24 19.28
C THR A 262 11.00 -1.81 17.89
N THR A 263 9.81 -1.59 17.35
CA THR A 263 9.38 -2.19 16.09
C THR A 263 9.15 -1.13 15.01
N LEU A 264 9.75 -1.36 13.84
CA LEU A 264 9.51 -0.62 12.61
C LEU A 264 8.56 -1.40 11.70
N PHE A 265 7.45 -0.79 11.29
CA PHE A 265 6.52 -1.32 10.31
C PHE A 265 6.73 -0.61 8.96
N ILE A 266 7.04 -1.37 7.94
CA ILE A 266 7.32 -0.90 6.59
C ILE A 266 6.24 -1.41 5.64
N GLN A 267 5.61 -0.52 4.90
CA GLN A 267 4.76 -0.90 3.77
C GLN A 267 5.51 -0.68 2.47
N ASP A 268 5.37 -1.62 1.54
CA ASP A 268 5.82 -1.44 0.17
C ASP A 268 4.87 -0.51 -0.58
N GLY A 269 5.35 0.67 -0.94
CA GLY A 269 4.54 1.76 -1.46
C GLY A 269 4.06 2.76 -0.40
N PRO A 270 3.23 3.72 -0.78
CA PRO A 270 2.80 4.78 0.12
C PRO A 270 1.74 4.31 1.11
N LEU A 271 1.75 4.95 2.29
CA LEU A 271 0.71 4.84 3.32
C LEU A 271 -0.61 5.46 2.83
N ALA A 272 -1.37 4.70 2.04
CA ALA A 272 -2.60 5.16 1.40
C ALA A 272 -3.64 4.06 1.16
N PHE A 273 -4.90 4.51 1.06
CA PHE A 273 -6.05 3.79 0.48
C PHE A 273 -6.52 4.51 -0.78
N TYR A 274 -6.99 3.77 -1.78
CA TYR A 274 -7.30 4.32 -3.10
C TYR A 274 -8.68 3.87 -3.61
N GLY A 275 -9.29 4.71 -4.45
CA GLY A 275 -10.56 4.42 -5.12
C GLY A 275 -11.68 4.10 -4.13
N THR A 276 -12.36 2.98 -4.36
CA THR A 276 -13.48 2.49 -3.53
C THR A 276 -13.11 2.31 -2.05
N THR A 277 -11.84 2.02 -1.74
CA THR A 277 -11.33 1.84 -0.37
C THR A 277 -10.88 3.14 0.32
N ALA A 278 -10.79 4.26 -0.40
CA ALA A 278 -10.32 5.55 0.15
C ALA A 278 -11.05 5.99 1.44
N PRO A 279 -12.38 5.76 1.62
CA PRO A 279 -13.06 6.10 2.87
C PRO A 279 -12.50 5.44 4.14
N LEU A 280 -11.76 4.33 4.01
CA LEU A 280 -11.09 3.67 5.14
C LEU A 280 -9.99 4.53 5.77
N LEU A 281 -9.46 5.51 5.05
CA LEU A 281 -8.51 6.50 5.55
C LEU A 281 -8.93 7.03 6.93
N ARG A 282 -10.19 7.45 7.06
CA ARG A 282 -10.70 8.05 8.30
C ARG A 282 -10.73 7.04 9.44
N ARG A 283 -11.06 5.78 9.15
CA ARG A 283 -11.07 4.69 10.13
C ARG A 283 -9.66 4.38 10.60
N TRP A 284 -8.70 4.31 9.68
CA TRP A 284 -7.29 4.15 10.01
C TRP A 284 -6.77 5.28 10.92
N LEU A 285 -7.04 6.55 10.57
CA LEU A 285 -6.60 7.70 11.37
C LEU A 285 -7.21 7.70 12.78
N ASN A 286 -8.48 7.31 12.91
CA ASN A 286 -9.15 7.20 14.21
C ASN A 286 -8.52 6.08 15.06
N TYR A 287 -8.31 4.90 14.48
CA TYR A 287 -7.63 3.78 15.15
C TYR A 287 -6.20 4.18 15.57
N TRP A 288 -5.45 4.83 14.69
CA TRP A 288 -4.08 5.27 14.95
C TRP A 288 -4.00 6.31 16.08
N CYS A 289 -4.92 7.30 16.11
CA CYS A 289 -5.02 8.24 17.21
C CYS A 289 -5.33 7.53 18.54
N ALA A 290 -6.30 6.62 18.54
CA ALA A 290 -6.65 5.84 19.73
C ALA A 290 -5.47 4.99 20.23
N LEU A 291 -4.74 4.34 19.32
CA LEU A 291 -3.53 3.56 19.61
C LEU A 291 -2.46 4.41 20.28
N ASN A 292 -2.10 5.55 19.69
CA ASN A 292 -1.07 6.42 20.23
C ASN A 292 -1.45 6.99 21.59
N THR A 293 -2.72 7.38 21.75
CA THR A 293 -3.25 7.91 23.02
C THR A 293 -3.15 6.87 24.13
N GLU A 294 -3.56 5.63 23.83
CA GLU A 294 -3.58 4.56 24.81
C GLU A 294 -2.19 4.02 25.14
N LEU A 295 -1.27 3.95 24.16
CA LEU A 295 0.14 3.66 24.41
C LEU A 295 0.78 4.71 25.31
N THR A 296 0.55 5.99 25.02
CA THR A 296 1.06 7.10 25.83
C THR A 296 0.53 7.01 27.26
N ARG A 297 -0.76 6.72 27.44
CA ARG A 297 -1.39 6.53 28.76
C ARG A 297 -0.76 5.38 29.55
N ARG A 298 -0.29 4.33 28.86
CA ARG A 298 0.40 3.17 29.44
C ARG A 298 1.92 3.39 29.62
N GLY A 299 2.45 4.55 29.27
CA GLY A 299 3.89 4.83 29.32
C GLY A 299 4.71 4.13 28.23
N HIS A 300 4.07 3.77 27.12
CA HIS A 300 4.72 3.18 25.95
C HIS A 300 4.82 4.19 24.80
N LEU A 301 5.86 4.01 23.98
CA LEU A 301 6.02 4.77 22.74
C LEU A 301 5.33 4.07 21.58
N PRO A 302 4.77 4.82 20.62
CA PRO A 302 4.17 4.24 19.44
C PRO A 302 5.21 3.60 18.53
N PRO A 303 4.81 2.59 17.72
CA PRO A 303 5.70 1.99 16.75
C PRO A 303 6.11 2.98 15.67
N LEU A 304 7.24 2.72 15.02
CA LEU A 304 7.61 3.45 13.82
C LEU A 304 6.85 2.84 12.64
N VAL A 305 6.21 3.67 11.81
CA VAL A 305 5.46 3.23 10.63
C VAL A 305 5.89 4.06 9.44
N VAL A 306 6.19 3.41 8.32
CA VAL A 306 6.65 4.06 7.10
C VAL A 306 6.21 3.31 5.86
N GLY A 307 5.75 4.03 4.85
CA GLY A 307 5.62 3.51 3.48
C GLY A 307 6.85 3.88 2.67
N VAL A 308 7.41 2.95 1.90
CA VAL A 308 8.60 3.17 1.07
C VAL A 308 8.26 2.96 -0.40
N GLU A 309 8.36 4.01 -1.21
CA GLU A 309 8.07 3.95 -2.64
C GLU A 309 9.32 3.56 -3.45
N LYS A 310 9.22 2.48 -4.22
CA LYS A 310 10.31 1.95 -5.08
C LYS A 310 10.26 2.50 -6.51
N SER A 311 9.10 2.94 -6.97
CA SER A 311 8.83 3.38 -8.35
C SER A 311 7.78 4.48 -8.42
N GLY A 312 7.59 5.04 -9.62
CA GLY A 312 6.58 6.04 -9.93
C GLY A 312 7.11 7.48 -9.91
N THR A 313 6.25 8.42 -10.25
CA THR A 313 6.64 9.82 -10.56
C THR A 313 7.38 10.51 -9.42
N PHE A 314 7.05 10.22 -8.15
CA PHE A 314 7.77 10.81 -7.02
C PHE A 314 9.20 10.29 -6.90
N VAL A 315 9.42 9.00 -7.17
CA VAL A 315 10.75 8.37 -7.15
C VAL A 315 11.58 8.86 -8.33
N GLU A 316 10.99 8.95 -9.53
CA GLU A 316 11.63 9.53 -10.71
C GLU A 316 12.08 10.96 -10.44
N HIS A 317 11.20 11.79 -9.90
CA HIS A 317 11.50 13.18 -9.57
C HIS A 317 12.55 13.31 -8.46
N ALA A 318 12.46 12.51 -7.39
CA ALA A 318 13.45 12.50 -6.31
C ALA A 318 14.86 12.17 -6.81
N ASN A 319 14.96 11.20 -7.74
CA ASN A 319 16.24 10.85 -8.36
C ASN A 319 16.74 11.96 -9.31
N ALA A 320 15.84 12.62 -10.04
CA ALA A 320 16.21 13.72 -10.94
C ALA A 320 16.80 14.93 -10.19
N ILE A 321 16.39 15.17 -8.95
CA ILE A 321 16.90 16.28 -8.12
C ILE A 321 17.95 15.84 -7.08
N ALA A 322 18.38 14.58 -7.10
CA ALA A 322 19.18 13.97 -6.05
C ALA A 322 20.49 14.73 -5.79
N ASP A 323 21.13 15.27 -6.82
CA ASP A 323 22.40 15.98 -6.72
C ASP A 323 22.29 17.31 -5.95
N HIS A 324 21.10 17.90 -5.90
CA HIS A 324 20.83 19.13 -5.15
C HIS A 324 20.47 18.88 -3.68
N ILE A 325 20.32 17.62 -3.26
CA ILE A 325 20.04 17.25 -1.88
C ILE A 325 21.33 16.66 -1.28
N PRO A 326 21.89 17.21 -0.19
CA PRO A 326 23.06 16.63 0.44
C PRO A 326 22.73 15.32 1.17
N ASN A 327 23.72 14.44 1.39
CA ASN A 327 23.51 13.23 2.16
C ASN A 327 23.07 13.55 3.59
N GLY A 328 22.24 12.69 4.18
CA GLY A 328 21.68 12.90 5.52
C GLY A 328 20.68 14.06 5.59
N HIS A 329 20.13 14.52 4.46
CA HIS A 329 19.11 15.57 4.41
C HIS A 329 17.77 15.00 3.96
N LEU A 330 16.69 15.59 4.47
CA LEU A 330 15.35 15.34 4.00
C LEU A 330 14.74 16.61 3.40
N MET A 331 13.78 16.43 2.51
CA MET A 331 13.03 17.49 1.86
C MET A 331 11.53 17.36 2.16
N GLY A 332 10.96 18.42 2.71
CA GLY A 332 9.51 18.57 2.86
C GLY A 332 8.86 18.88 1.51
N LEU A 333 7.79 18.17 1.17
CA LEU A 333 7.09 18.33 -0.12
C LEU A 333 5.76 19.04 0.09
N ASP A 334 5.71 20.36 0.01
CA ASP A 334 4.46 21.12 0.11
C ASP A 334 3.53 20.88 -1.09
N ASN A 335 2.23 21.15 -0.92
CA ASN A 335 1.25 20.94 -1.99
C ASN A 335 1.58 21.72 -3.28
N HIS A 336 2.12 22.94 -3.16
CA HIS A 336 2.48 23.74 -4.32
C HIS A 336 3.57 23.02 -5.13
N TYR A 337 4.65 22.59 -4.48
CA TYR A 337 5.74 21.85 -5.09
C TYR A 337 5.25 20.54 -5.74
N ILE A 338 4.42 19.76 -5.03
CA ILE A 338 3.86 18.51 -5.57
C ILE A 338 3.08 18.77 -6.86
N GLN A 339 2.19 19.77 -6.86
CA GLN A 339 1.34 20.02 -8.02
C GLN A 339 2.14 20.62 -9.18
N THR A 340 3.04 21.59 -8.94
CA THR A 340 3.74 22.29 -10.01
C THR A 340 4.95 21.53 -10.56
N ARG A 341 5.74 20.89 -9.70
CA ARG A 341 7.01 20.25 -10.09
C ARG A 341 6.89 18.75 -10.35
N ILE A 342 6.01 18.04 -9.64
CA ILE A 342 5.92 16.57 -9.74
C ILE A 342 4.76 16.15 -10.64
N ARG A 343 3.57 16.74 -10.44
CA ARG A 343 2.34 16.31 -11.16
C ARG A 343 1.99 17.15 -12.37
N ALA A 344 2.61 18.33 -12.53
CA ALA A 344 2.24 19.33 -13.53
C ALA A 344 0.72 19.62 -13.57
N LYS A 345 0.13 19.87 -12.40
CA LYS A 345 -1.30 20.13 -12.17
C LYS A 345 -1.52 21.48 -11.48
N ASN A 346 -2.79 21.89 -11.40
CA ASN A 346 -3.16 23.16 -10.75
C ASN A 346 -2.71 23.19 -9.27
N PRO A 347 -1.88 24.16 -8.85
CA PRO A 347 -1.38 24.27 -7.47
C PRO A 347 -2.46 24.53 -6.41
N GLU A 348 -3.63 25.01 -6.82
CA GLU A 348 -4.75 25.31 -5.92
C GLU A 348 -5.52 24.06 -5.47
N LYS A 349 -5.33 22.92 -6.14
CA LYS A 349 -5.96 21.65 -5.74
C LYS A 349 -5.11 20.93 -4.70
N TRP A 350 -5.74 20.38 -3.66
CA TRP A 350 -5.05 19.56 -2.69
C TRP A 350 -4.70 18.19 -3.27
N TYR A 351 -3.46 17.77 -3.03
CA TYR A 351 -2.98 16.44 -3.32
C TYR A 351 -3.21 15.51 -2.13
N GLY A 352 -3.72 14.30 -2.41
CA GLY A 352 -3.67 13.17 -1.47
C GLY A 352 -4.56 13.27 -0.22
N GLN A 353 -5.39 14.31 -0.12
CA GLN A 353 -6.26 14.61 1.03
C GLN A 353 -7.15 13.44 1.46
N ASP A 354 -7.75 12.73 0.51
CA ASP A 354 -8.71 11.65 0.77
C ASP A 354 -8.09 10.24 0.64
N GLU A 355 -6.79 10.14 0.36
CA GLU A 355 -6.14 8.87 0.01
C GLU A 355 -5.01 8.51 0.97
N PHE A 356 -4.24 9.48 1.46
CA PHE A 356 -2.99 9.22 2.20
C PHE A 356 -3.14 9.45 3.69
N TYR A 357 -2.73 8.45 4.49
CA TYR A 357 -2.63 8.56 5.96
C TYR A 357 -1.19 8.76 6.44
N GLY A 358 -0.21 8.80 5.53
CA GLY A 358 1.14 9.29 5.78
C GLY A 358 1.52 10.48 4.90
N ARG A 359 2.42 11.34 5.38
CA ARG A 359 2.96 12.46 4.60
C ARG A 359 4.23 12.04 3.88
N ARG A 360 4.31 12.39 2.60
CA ARG A 360 5.48 12.11 1.77
C ARG A 360 6.64 13.07 2.04
N PHE A 361 7.85 12.51 2.15
CA PHE A 361 9.12 13.20 2.22
C PHE A 361 10.10 12.56 1.24
N PHE A 362 11.04 13.36 0.72
CA PHE A 362 12.26 12.80 0.14
C PHE A 362 13.33 12.77 1.20
N TYR A 363 14.13 11.71 1.22
CA TYR A 363 15.24 11.57 2.13
C TYR A 363 16.45 11.05 1.38
N LYS A 364 17.56 11.80 1.43
CA LYS A 364 18.86 11.30 0.99
C LYS A 364 19.58 10.72 2.18
N THR A 365 19.72 9.40 2.16
CA THR A 365 20.44 8.63 3.19
C THR A 365 21.89 9.08 3.33
N PHE A 366 22.56 8.71 4.43
CA PHE A 366 23.99 9.01 4.61
C PHE A 366 24.88 8.37 3.54
N THR A 367 24.45 7.25 2.97
CA THR A 367 25.13 6.53 1.88
C THR A 367 24.82 7.11 0.49
N GLY A 368 24.01 8.17 0.40
CA GLY A 368 23.73 8.91 -0.83
C GLY A 368 22.54 8.43 -1.66
N ARG A 369 21.77 7.46 -1.15
CA ARG A 369 20.56 6.97 -1.83
C ARG A 369 19.35 7.83 -1.53
N MET A 370 18.54 8.06 -2.56
CA MET A 370 17.25 8.72 -2.44
C MET A 370 16.17 7.72 -2.06
N LEU A 371 15.45 8.03 -0.98
CA LEU A 371 14.25 7.32 -0.55
C LEU A 371 13.06 8.27 -0.64
N VAL A 372 11.95 7.76 -1.15
CA VAL A 372 10.63 8.42 -1.07
C VAL A 372 9.84 7.69 -0.02
N VAL A 373 9.53 8.39 1.07
CA VAL A 373 8.89 7.79 2.24
C VAL A 373 7.60 8.50 2.58
N THR A 374 6.65 7.76 3.14
CA THR A 374 5.43 8.33 3.74
C THR A 374 5.38 7.98 5.22
N VAL A 375 5.18 8.97 6.10
CA VAL A 375 5.19 8.78 7.56
C VAL A 375 3.90 9.35 8.18
N PRO A 376 3.18 8.60 9.03
CA PRO A 376 1.96 9.09 9.66
C PRO A 376 2.28 10.06 10.80
N ARG A 377 1.31 10.90 11.16
CA ARG A 377 1.45 11.82 12.31
C ARG A 377 1.27 11.11 13.63
N VAL A 378 1.97 11.59 14.65
CA VAL A 378 1.87 11.11 16.03
C VAL A 378 1.76 12.33 16.96
N PRO A 379 0.87 12.34 17.97
CA PRO A 379 -0.06 11.27 18.34
C PRO A 379 -1.29 11.19 17.41
N GLU A 380 -1.63 12.28 16.73
CA GLU A 380 -2.80 12.34 15.85
C GLU A 380 -2.65 13.39 14.73
N GLY A 381 -3.65 13.44 13.85
CA GLY A 381 -3.80 14.48 12.82
C GLY A 381 -3.72 13.95 11.39
N THR A 382 -4.22 14.76 10.45
CA THR A 382 -4.18 14.45 9.03
C THR A 382 -2.82 14.82 8.42
N PRO A 383 -2.21 13.98 7.56
CA PRO A 383 -0.95 14.30 6.88
C PRO A 383 -1.09 15.32 5.74
N TYR A 384 -2.32 15.57 5.29
CA TYR A 384 -2.68 16.55 4.27
C TYR A 384 -3.82 17.43 4.77
N ASN A 385 -3.98 18.59 4.16
CA ASN A 385 -5.07 19.51 4.48
C ASN A 385 -6.41 18.85 4.12
N ASP A 386 -7.32 18.76 5.09
CA ASP A 386 -8.65 18.16 4.94
C ASP A 386 -9.74 19.18 4.53
N SER A 387 -9.34 20.42 4.26
CA SER A 387 -10.20 21.46 3.70
C SER A 387 -10.55 21.14 2.25
N LYS A 388 -11.86 21.13 1.95
CA LYS A 388 -12.36 21.05 0.57
C LYS A 388 -12.14 22.32 -0.25
N LYS A 389 -11.66 23.41 0.38
CA LYS A 389 -11.37 24.67 -0.31
C LYS A 389 -9.96 24.65 -0.88
N PRO A 390 -9.72 25.28 -2.03
CA PRO A 390 -8.39 25.46 -2.57
C PRO A 390 -7.39 25.98 -1.54
N GLY A 391 -6.22 25.36 -1.51
CA GLY A 391 -5.16 25.71 -0.58
C GLY A 391 -4.44 26.98 -0.99
N LYS A 392 -4.23 27.90 -0.05
CA LYS A 392 -3.21 28.95 -0.18
C LYS A 392 -1.97 28.51 0.61
N PRO A 393 -0.76 28.57 0.03
CA PRO A 393 0.48 28.31 0.75
C PRO A 393 0.60 29.21 2.01
N PRO A 394 1.31 28.76 3.08
CA PRO A 394 2.10 27.53 3.16
C PRO A 394 1.29 26.31 3.66
N ASP A 395 1.50 25.16 3.01
CA ASP A 395 1.02 23.85 3.48
C ASP A 395 1.91 23.38 4.65
N TRP A 396 1.50 23.74 5.85
CA TRP A 396 2.23 23.46 7.07
C TRP A 396 2.41 21.95 7.30
N HIS A 397 1.55 21.08 6.75
CA HIS A 397 1.66 19.63 6.91
C HIS A 397 2.93 19.05 6.27
N ALA A 398 3.57 19.81 5.37
CA ALA A 398 4.85 19.49 4.75
C ALA A 398 6.05 19.67 5.69
N ASN A 399 5.88 20.37 6.82
CA ASN A 399 6.96 20.68 7.74
C ASN A 399 7.40 19.41 8.49
N PRO A 400 8.65 18.94 8.28
CA PRO A 400 9.08 17.69 8.89
C PRO A 400 9.14 17.72 10.43
N LYS A 401 9.25 18.91 11.04
CA LYS A 401 9.25 19.07 12.51
C LYS A 401 7.95 18.66 13.19
N GLN A 402 6.89 18.41 12.41
CA GLN A 402 5.59 17.99 12.93
C GLN A 402 5.39 16.48 12.95
N TYR A 403 6.43 15.72 12.63
CA TYR A 403 6.44 14.26 12.62
C TYR A 403 7.52 13.81 13.61
N PRO A 404 7.19 13.65 14.91
CA PRO A 404 8.17 13.30 15.93
C PRO A 404 8.94 12.02 15.63
N THR A 405 8.25 11.03 15.05
CA THR A 405 8.81 9.73 14.66
C THR A 405 9.68 9.75 13.41
N LEU A 406 9.66 10.85 12.64
CA LEU A 406 10.34 10.91 11.34
C LEU A 406 11.85 10.69 11.47
N ARG A 407 12.50 11.32 12.46
CA ARG A 407 13.94 11.16 12.64
C ARG A 407 14.31 9.70 12.91
N ALA A 408 13.67 9.09 13.91
CA ALA A 408 13.91 7.70 14.29
C ALA A 408 13.61 6.72 13.14
N THR A 409 12.55 6.98 12.36
CA THR A 409 12.22 6.20 11.17
C THR A 409 13.33 6.28 10.12
N LEU A 410 13.82 7.48 9.78
CA LEU A 410 14.86 7.65 8.76
C LEU A 410 16.21 7.06 9.21
N GLU A 411 16.60 7.24 10.47
CA GLU A 411 17.79 6.60 11.06
C GLU A 411 17.67 5.07 11.05
N ALA A 412 16.47 4.53 11.25
CA ALA A 412 16.23 3.09 11.13
C ALA A 412 16.38 2.61 9.67
N LEU A 413 15.86 3.37 8.69
CA LEU A 413 16.00 3.05 7.27
C LEU A 413 17.45 3.09 6.79
N ASP A 414 18.29 3.96 7.36
CA ASP A 414 19.74 3.96 7.10
C ASP A 414 20.41 2.64 7.47
N ARG A 415 19.97 2.00 8.56
CA ARG A 415 20.53 0.73 9.00
C ARG A 415 20.15 -0.42 8.07
N VAL A 416 18.95 -0.41 7.51
CA VAL A 416 18.37 -1.55 6.77
C VAL A 416 18.45 -1.43 5.24
N GLN A 417 19.39 -0.64 4.71
CA GLN A 417 19.53 -0.47 3.26
C GLN A 417 20.01 -1.74 2.54
N THR A 418 19.55 -1.97 1.29
CA THR A 418 19.98 -3.13 0.48
C THR A 418 20.63 -2.74 -0.86
N ARG A 419 21.74 -3.38 -1.26
CA ARG A 419 22.32 -3.19 -2.61
C ARG A 419 21.58 -3.96 -3.71
N MET A 420 20.71 -4.91 -3.36
CA MET A 420 20.04 -5.75 -4.36
C MET A 420 19.01 -4.97 -5.19
N TYR A 421 18.30 -4.04 -4.57
CA TYR A 421 17.25 -3.26 -5.22
C TYR A 421 17.47 -1.76 -4.99
N PRO A 422 17.49 -0.93 -6.05
CA PRO A 422 17.48 0.52 -5.91
C PRO A 422 16.27 0.99 -5.11
N ASN A 423 16.45 2.01 -4.27
CA ASN A 423 15.37 2.68 -3.52
C ASN A 423 14.55 1.76 -2.59
N ALA A 424 15.09 0.59 -2.21
CA ALA A 424 14.46 -0.36 -1.30
C ALA A 424 15.32 -0.61 -0.04
N VAL A 425 14.69 -1.23 0.95
CA VAL A 425 15.30 -1.70 2.19
C VAL A 425 15.18 -3.21 2.33
N ILE A 426 16.07 -3.82 3.11
CA ILE A 426 16.18 -5.28 3.28
C ILE A 426 14.82 -5.92 3.64
N PRO A 427 14.07 -5.43 4.66
CA PRO A 427 12.79 -6.05 5.01
C PRO A 427 11.79 -6.06 3.84
N VAL A 428 11.71 -4.97 3.07
CA VAL A 428 10.81 -4.86 1.91
C VAL A 428 11.21 -5.84 0.81
N ALA A 429 12.50 -5.98 0.53
CA ALA A 429 12.98 -6.96 -0.44
C ALA A 429 12.58 -8.40 -0.06
N LEU A 430 12.65 -8.73 1.23
CA LEU A 430 12.26 -10.04 1.75
C LEU A 430 10.75 -10.28 1.68
N ALA A 431 9.95 -9.27 2.02
CA ALA A 431 8.51 -9.34 1.87
C ALA A 431 8.14 -9.56 0.40
N HIS A 432 8.77 -8.82 -0.51
CA HIS A 432 8.58 -8.95 -1.96
C HIS A 432 8.91 -10.34 -2.49
N GLU A 433 10.07 -10.89 -2.12
CA GLU A 433 10.44 -12.26 -2.48
C GLU A 433 9.43 -13.30 -1.96
N ALA A 434 8.91 -13.09 -0.74
CA ALA A 434 7.95 -13.99 -0.13
C ALA A 434 6.59 -13.97 -0.82
N VAL A 435 6.20 -12.86 -1.47
CA VAL A 435 4.87 -12.67 -2.08
C VAL A 435 4.86 -12.64 -3.61
N ALA A 436 6.02 -12.65 -4.26
CA ALA A 436 6.11 -12.61 -5.72
C ALA A 436 5.30 -13.72 -6.39
N LEU A 437 4.44 -13.34 -7.33
CA LEU A 437 3.76 -14.25 -8.25
C LEU A 437 4.50 -14.31 -9.60
N PRO A 438 4.55 -15.49 -10.24
CA PRO A 438 5.35 -15.66 -11.44
C PRO A 438 4.72 -14.97 -12.66
N LEU A 439 5.54 -14.26 -13.43
CA LEU A 439 5.21 -13.73 -14.75
C LEU A 439 5.72 -14.68 -15.86
N GLY A 440 5.11 -14.65 -17.05
CA GLY A 440 5.57 -15.43 -18.21
C GLY A 440 5.30 -16.93 -18.09
N THR A 441 6.33 -17.78 -18.14
CA THR A 441 6.14 -19.25 -18.14
C THR A 441 5.47 -19.79 -16.88
N GLY A 442 5.64 -19.14 -15.72
CA GLY A 442 4.95 -19.56 -14.50
C GLY A 442 3.48 -19.15 -14.44
N SER A 443 3.05 -18.11 -15.18
CA SER A 443 1.63 -17.77 -15.29
C SER A 443 0.85 -18.84 -16.08
N HIS A 444 1.52 -19.56 -16.99
CA HIS A 444 0.95 -20.71 -17.69
C HIS A 444 0.51 -21.83 -16.73
N VAL A 445 1.26 -22.08 -15.64
CA VAL A 445 0.88 -23.07 -14.63
C VAL A 445 -0.41 -22.65 -13.94
N LEU A 446 -0.54 -21.36 -13.58
CA LEU A 446 -1.76 -20.81 -13.00
C LEU A 446 -2.95 -20.92 -13.97
N THR A 447 -2.72 -20.66 -15.27
CA THR A 447 -3.73 -20.86 -16.32
C THR A 447 -4.20 -22.32 -16.39
N LEU A 448 -3.27 -23.29 -16.40
CA LEU A 448 -3.60 -24.71 -16.45
C LEU A 448 -4.37 -25.16 -15.19
N MET A 449 -3.99 -24.66 -14.01
CA MET A 449 -4.71 -24.94 -12.76
C MET A 449 -6.12 -24.37 -12.80
N ALA A 450 -6.28 -23.12 -13.23
CA ALA A 450 -7.59 -22.46 -13.37
C ALA A 450 -8.49 -23.22 -14.36
N LYS A 451 -7.95 -23.59 -15.54
CA LYS A 451 -8.67 -24.38 -16.54
C LYS A 451 -9.16 -25.72 -15.98
N LYS A 452 -8.27 -26.47 -15.34
CA LYS A 452 -8.60 -27.78 -14.75
C LYS A 452 -9.67 -27.65 -13.67
N ALA A 453 -9.56 -26.66 -12.78
CA ALA A 453 -10.51 -26.42 -11.70
C ALA A 453 -11.90 -26.03 -12.20
N LEU A 454 -11.95 -25.29 -13.33
CA LEU A 454 -13.20 -24.83 -13.94
C LEU A 454 -13.76 -25.80 -15.01
N GLY A 455 -13.12 -26.95 -15.23
CA GLY A 455 -13.53 -27.91 -16.26
C GLY A 455 -13.38 -27.38 -17.70
N LEU A 456 -12.45 -26.47 -17.93
CA LEU A 456 -12.14 -25.86 -19.23
C LEU A 456 -11.01 -26.62 -19.96
N PRO A 457 -11.03 -26.67 -21.31
CA PRO A 457 -10.04 -27.39 -22.11
C PRO A 457 -8.64 -26.74 -22.13
#